data_AF-A0A2K3JAD1-F1
#
_entry.id   AF-A0A2K3JAD1-F1
#
_cell.length_a   1.000
_cell.length_b   1.000
_cell.length_c   1.000
_cell.angle_alpha   90.00
_cell.angle_beta   90.00
_cell.angle_gamma   90.00
#
_symmetry.space_group_name_H-M   'P 1'
#
loop_
_entity.id
_entity.type
_entity.pdbx_description
1 polymer ?
#
loop_
_entity_poly.entity_id
_entity_poly.type
_entity_poly.pdbx_seq_one_letter_code
_entity_poly.pdbx_strand_id
1 'polypeptide(L)'
;MKQRKPFRQTLIDGVDKRGKNECWLWKGPKRNGYGRATQTVKYGPNRKRRFWSAHRAYLIFVAKKKVPDDSVVCHVCDNPPCCNPSHLVVTSQKWNMHDMAKKGRKVVSRGNHNGSAKLTDKQVEIIKKALKARIVSRTEIRDRFNISKSVVSTIVNYTSWKHILPLSPIETVKNTCHPSPLSKRLRASIRKHGMTATARRLHWSVGKLRRLAYPLALGYEYRKGKM
;
A
#
# COMPACT_ATOMS: atom_id res chain seq x y z
N MET A 1 48.13 -12.67 7.67
CA MET A 1 46.77 -12.06 7.61
C MET A 1 46.72 -11.04 6.47
N LYS A 2 45.84 -11.20 5.47
CA LYS A 2 45.72 -10.21 4.37
C LYS A 2 45.22 -8.88 4.94
N GLN A 3 46.03 -7.83 4.86
CA GLN A 3 45.66 -6.49 5.29
C GLN A 3 44.45 -6.03 4.46
N ARG A 4 43.37 -5.62 5.13
CA ARG A 4 42.14 -5.21 4.43
C ARG A 4 42.36 -3.86 3.77
N LYS A 5 42.02 -3.75 2.49
CA LYS A 5 42.13 -2.51 1.72
C LYS A 5 41.34 -1.36 2.38
N PRO A 6 41.82 -0.11 2.30
CA PRO A 6 41.06 1.06 2.74
C PRO A 6 39.70 1.15 2.03
N PHE A 7 38.67 1.63 2.72
CA PHE A 7 37.30 1.69 2.17
C PHE A 7 37.21 2.46 0.85
N ARG A 8 37.98 3.55 0.70
CA ARG A 8 38.09 4.30 -0.55
C ARG A 8 38.56 3.42 -1.72
N GLN A 9 39.56 2.56 -1.49
CA GLN A 9 40.06 1.66 -2.52
C GLN A 9 39.01 0.61 -2.90
N THR A 10 38.27 0.07 -1.91
CA THR A 10 37.15 -0.86 -2.18
C THR A 10 36.07 -0.24 -3.07
N LEU A 11 35.81 1.07 -2.93
CA LEU A 11 34.86 1.78 -3.79
C LEU A 11 35.39 1.95 -5.23
N ILE A 12 36.69 2.25 -5.39
CA ILE A 12 37.33 2.39 -6.70
C ILE A 12 37.34 1.03 -7.41
N ASP A 13 37.79 -0.02 -6.73
CA ASP A 13 37.88 -1.38 -7.27
C ASP A 13 36.49 -1.96 -7.58
N GLY A 14 35.47 -1.54 -6.81
CA GLY A 14 34.08 -2.03 -6.91
C GLY A 14 33.27 -1.46 -8.07
N VAL A 15 33.86 -0.58 -8.89
CA VAL A 15 33.19 0.07 -10.01
C VAL A 15 33.86 -0.32 -11.33
N ASP A 16 33.06 -0.59 -12.36
CA ASP A 16 33.51 -0.65 -13.75
C ASP A 16 33.62 0.78 -14.30
N LYS A 17 34.81 1.38 -14.23
CA LYS A 17 35.03 2.78 -14.61
C LYS A 17 35.19 2.89 -16.12
N ARG A 18 34.40 3.75 -16.73
CA ARG A 18 34.37 3.99 -18.18
C ARG A 18 34.54 5.48 -18.51
N GLY A 19 34.17 5.92 -19.71
CA GLY A 19 34.17 7.33 -20.12
C GLY A 19 33.33 8.24 -19.21
N LYS A 20 33.55 9.55 -19.32
CA LYS A 20 32.88 10.57 -18.47
C LYS A 20 31.37 10.58 -18.61
N ASN A 21 30.86 10.29 -19.81
CA ASN A 21 29.43 10.26 -20.14
C ASN A 21 28.83 8.85 -20.05
N GLU A 22 29.64 7.86 -19.65
CA GLU A 22 29.21 6.46 -19.56
C GLU A 22 28.86 6.09 -18.12
N CYS A 23 27.97 5.11 -17.95
CA CYS A 23 27.63 4.62 -16.63
C CYS A 23 28.78 3.81 -16.04
N TRP A 24 29.19 4.17 -14.82
CA TRP A 24 30.18 3.40 -14.08
C TRP A 24 29.48 2.40 -13.16
N LEU A 25 29.35 1.15 -13.60
CA LEU A 25 28.49 0.17 -12.92
C LEU A 25 29.13 -0.39 -11.65
N TRP A 26 28.37 -0.46 -10.57
CA TRP A 26 28.77 -1.16 -9.36
C TRP A 26 28.81 -2.68 -9.59
N LYS A 27 29.98 -3.27 -9.38
CA LYS A 27 30.24 -4.71 -9.52
C LYS A 27 29.86 -5.52 -8.27
N GLY A 28 29.73 -4.86 -7.12
CA GLY A 28 29.41 -5.51 -5.86
C GLY A 28 27.91 -5.80 -5.63
N PRO A 29 27.53 -6.16 -4.39
CA PRO A 29 26.15 -6.48 -4.03
C PRO A 29 25.18 -5.34 -4.33
N LYS A 30 23.95 -5.68 -4.69
CA LYS A 30 22.87 -4.74 -4.99
C LYS A 30 21.63 -5.05 -4.13
N ARG A 31 20.83 -4.03 -3.83
CA ARG A 31 19.52 -4.17 -3.17
C ARG A 31 18.52 -3.30 -3.92
N ASN A 32 17.43 -3.89 -4.41
CA ASN A 32 16.42 -3.21 -5.24
C ASN A 32 17.06 -2.48 -6.43
N GLY A 33 18.07 -3.08 -7.07
CA GLY A 33 18.84 -2.49 -8.17
C GLY A 33 19.97 -1.54 -7.74
N TYR A 34 19.97 -1.00 -6.52
CA TYR A 34 21.00 -0.06 -6.06
C TYR A 34 22.24 -0.77 -5.51
N GLY A 35 23.42 -0.32 -5.93
CA GLY A 35 24.70 -0.82 -5.41
C GLY A 35 24.87 -0.58 -3.91
N ARG A 36 25.50 -1.52 -3.21
CA ARG A 36 25.77 -1.47 -1.76
C ARG A 36 27.26 -1.68 -1.49
N ALA A 37 27.84 -0.75 -0.73
CA ALA A 37 29.22 -0.83 -0.26
C ALA A 37 29.25 -1.04 1.27
N THR A 38 30.17 -1.87 1.75
CA THR A 38 30.31 -2.18 3.16
C THR A 38 31.63 -1.60 3.69
N GLN A 39 31.53 -0.74 4.71
CA GLN A 39 32.67 -0.20 5.43
C GLN A 39 32.80 -0.92 6.77
N THR A 40 34.00 -1.39 7.10
CA THR A 40 34.29 -1.86 8.46
C THR A 40 34.80 -0.69 9.27
N VAL A 41 34.14 -0.38 10.39
CA VAL A 41 34.52 0.70 11.30
C VAL A 41 34.89 0.11 12.66
N LYS A 42 35.86 0.73 13.35
CA LYS A 42 36.17 0.40 14.76
C LYS A 42 35.00 0.82 15.64
N TYR A 43 34.70 0.03 16.65
CA TYR A 43 33.67 0.29 17.65
C TYR A 43 34.17 -0.25 19.00
N GLY A 44 34.89 0.60 19.73
CA GLY A 44 35.65 0.19 20.92
C GLY A 44 36.66 -0.93 20.57
N PRO A 45 36.73 -2.03 21.35
CA PRO A 45 37.59 -3.18 21.03
C PRO A 45 37.10 -3.99 19.83
N ASN A 46 35.84 -3.78 19.41
CA ASN A 46 35.18 -4.55 18.36
C ASN A 46 35.16 -3.82 17.01
N ARG A 47 34.65 -4.51 15.99
CA ARG A 47 34.45 -3.97 14.64
C ARG A 47 32.99 -4.10 14.25
N LYS A 48 32.43 -3.04 13.65
CA LYS A 48 31.06 -3.03 13.12
C LYS A 48 31.08 -2.83 11.61
N ARG A 49 30.14 -3.47 10.90
CA ARG A 49 29.91 -3.23 9.47
C ARG A 49 28.89 -2.10 9.32
N ARG A 50 29.28 -1.04 8.62
CA ARG A 50 28.39 0.04 8.17
C ARG A 50 28.09 -0.16 6.69
N PHE A 51 26.82 -0.12 6.33
CA PHE A 51 26.39 -0.24 4.95
C PHE A 51 26.10 1.12 4.34
N TRP A 52 26.56 1.30 3.12
CA TRP A 52 26.37 2.52 2.34
C TRP A 52 25.66 2.21 1.03
N SER A 53 24.91 3.18 0.52
CA SER A 53 24.62 3.23 -0.91
C SER A 53 25.93 3.45 -1.67
N ALA A 54 26.22 2.62 -2.68
CA ALA A 54 27.49 2.64 -3.39
C ALA A 54 27.74 3.99 -4.09
N HIS A 55 26.72 4.53 -4.78
CA HIS A 55 26.85 5.82 -5.48
C HIS A 55 27.08 6.98 -4.50
N ARG A 56 26.41 6.98 -3.34
CA ARG A 56 26.58 8.03 -2.31
C ARG A 56 27.97 7.94 -1.69
N ALA A 57 28.42 6.72 -1.36
CA ALA A 57 29.76 6.51 -0.83
C ALA A 57 30.85 6.92 -1.85
N TYR A 58 30.67 6.60 -3.13
CA TYR A 58 31.60 7.00 -4.18
C TYR A 58 31.70 8.53 -4.26
N LEU A 59 30.55 9.22 -4.25
CA LEU A 59 30.48 10.68 -4.31
C LEU A 59 31.20 11.35 -3.11
N ILE A 60 31.04 10.81 -1.90
CA ILE A 60 31.64 11.34 -0.68
C ILE A 60 33.14 10.99 -0.57
N PHE A 61 33.49 9.70 -0.66
CA PHE A 61 34.83 9.22 -0.29
C PHE A 61 35.83 9.20 -1.46
N VAL A 62 35.34 9.09 -2.71
CA VAL A 62 36.20 9.05 -3.90
C VAL A 62 36.23 10.42 -4.57
N ALA A 63 35.05 10.97 -4.89
CA ALA A 63 34.92 12.27 -5.55
C ALA A 63 35.02 13.48 -4.61
N LYS A 64 35.09 13.24 -3.28
CA LYS A 64 35.23 14.28 -2.25
C LYS A 64 34.19 15.40 -2.33
N LYS A 65 32.96 15.07 -2.76
CA LYS A 65 31.85 16.03 -2.84
C LYS A 65 31.14 16.11 -1.50
N LYS A 66 30.75 17.33 -1.10
CA LYS A 66 29.93 17.57 0.09
C LYS A 66 28.51 17.08 -0.19
N VAL A 67 28.02 16.16 0.64
CA VAL A 67 26.66 15.62 0.55
C VAL A 67 26.02 15.81 1.94
N PRO A 68 25.14 16.81 2.11
CA PRO A 68 24.42 17.01 3.37
C PRO A 68 23.67 15.75 3.83
N ASP A 69 23.50 15.57 5.14
CA ASP A 69 22.87 14.36 5.69
C ASP A 69 21.38 14.25 5.35
N ASP A 70 20.70 15.38 5.19
CA ASP A 70 19.29 15.53 4.81
C ASP A 70 19.06 15.51 3.28
N SER A 71 20.13 15.39 2.50
CA SER A 71 20.06 15.32 1.04
C SER A 71 20.00 13.89 0.51
N VAL A 72 19.43 13.73 -0.67
CA VAL A 72 19.41 12.49 -1.45
C VAL A 72 20.29 12.63 -2.68
N VAL A 73 20.92 11.52 -3.10
CA VAL A 73 21.71 11.47 -4.32
C VAL A 73 20.89 10.77 -5.40
N CYS A 74 20.54 11.50 -6.45
CA CYS A 74 19.69 11.03 -7.54
C CYS A 74 20.52 10.76 -8.79
N HIS A 75 20.11 9.76 -9.57
CA HIS A 75 20.70 9.44 -10.86
C HIS A 75 20.02 10.25 -11.97
N VAL A 76 20.81 10.98 -12.77
CA VAL A 76 20.31 11.64 -13.99
C VAL A 76 20.13 10.63 -15.13
N CYS A 77 20.99 9.60 -15.15
CA CYS A 77 20.95 8.51 -16.13
C CYS A 77 19.88 7.45 -15.87
N ASP A 78 19.09 7.56 -14.78
CA ASP A 78 18.08 6.58 -14.37
C ASP A 78 18.60 5.12 -14.27
N ASN A 79 19.91 4.92 -14.05
CA ASN A 79 20.55 3.61 -13.93
C ASN A 79 21.07 3.35 -12.50
N PRO A 80 20.30 2.66 -11.62
CA PRO A 80 20.58 2.57 -10.18
C PRO A 80 21.96 2.02 -9.75
N PRO A 81 22.59 1.06 -10.47
CA PRO A 81 23.95 0.62 -10.21
C PRO A 81 25.04 1.64 -10.54
N CYS A 82 24.75 2.75 -11.22
CA CYS A 82 25.75 3.73 -11.65
C CYS A 82 26.34 4.50 -10.46
N CYS A 83 27.67 4.62 -10.43
CA CYS A 83 28.45 5.36 -9.44
C CYS A 83 29.22 6.55 -10.05
N ASN A 84 29.04 6.85 -11.34
CA ASN A 84 29.73 7.96 -12.02
C ASN A 84 29.30 9.31 -11.41
N PRO A 85 30.22 10.10 -10.81
CA PRO A 85 29.88 11.39 -10.22
C PRO A 85 29.20 12.37 -11.18
N SER A 86 29.48 12.31 -12.48
CA SER A 86 28.84 13.17 -13.49
C SER A 86 27.36 12.83 -13.71
N HIS A 87 26.93 11.62 -13.33
CA HIS A 87 25.54 11.17 -13.47
C HIS A 87 24.76 11.26 -12.14
N LEU A 88 25.35 11.84 -11.09
CA LEU A 88 24.78 11.93 -9.76
C LEU A 88 24.55 13.39 -9.38
N VAL A 89 23.34 13.69 -8.89
CA VAL A 89 22.98 15.03 -8.42
C VAL A 89 22.51 14.94 -6.98
N VAL A 90 23.01 15.84 -6.14
CA VAL A 90 22.59 15.98 -4.75
C VAL A 90 21.34 16.86 -4.73
N THR A 91 20.21 16.32 -4.27
CA THR A 91 18.93 17.04 -4.20
C THR A 91 18.30 16.87 -2.82
N SER A 92 17.21 17.58 -2.55
CA SER A 92 16.43 17.34 -1.32
C SER A 92 15.41 16.21 -1.52
N GLN A 93 15.01 15.57 -0.42
CA GLN A 93 13.96 14.55 -0.42
C GLN A 93 12.66 15.05 -1.10
N LYS A 94 12.30 16.32 -0.85
CA LYS A 94 11.11 16.97 -1.42
C LYS A 94 11.19 17.04 -2.95
N TRP A 95 12.35 17.41 -3.49
CA TRP A 95 12.57 17.45 -4.94
C TRP A 95 12.50 16.06 -5.57
N ASN A 96 13.14 15.05 -4.97
CA ASN A 96 13.08 13.68 -5.48
C ASN A 96 11.65 13.11 -5.51
N MET A 97 10.84 13.40 -4.49
CA MET A 97 9.43 13.01 -4.48
C MET A 97 8.61 13.72 -5.56
N HIS A 98 8.89 15.00 -5.82
CA HIS A 98 8.24 15.76 -6.88
C HIS A 98 8.63 15.24 -8.28
N ASP A 99 9.90 14.95 -8.52
CA ASP A 99 10.39 14.38 -9.78
C ASP A 99 9.79 12.99 -10.04
N MET A 100 9.74 12.13 -9.02
CA MET A 100 9.08 10.82 -9.10
C MET A 100 7.60 10.95 -9.48
N ALA A 101 6.89 11.94 -8.91
CA ALA A 101 5.50 12.21 -9.24
C ALA A 101 5.35 12.72 -10.68
N LYS A 102 6.20 13.66 -11.12
CA LYS A 102 6.24 14.18 -12.50
C LYS A 102 6.52 13.07 -13.52
N LYS A 103 7.43 12.16 -13.21
CA LYS A 103 7.79 11.00 -14.06
C LYS A 103 6.76 9.85 -14.00
N GLY A 104 5.64 10.02 -13.29
CA GLY A 104 4.61 8.98 -13.18
C GLY A 104 5.02 7.71 -12.43
N ARG A 105 6.20 7.69 -11.78
CA ARG A 105 6.72 6.53 -11.04
C ARG A 105 6.09 6.38 -9.65
N LYS A 106 5.22 7.31 -9.25
CA LYS A 106 4.48 7.24 -7.99
C LYS A 106 3.42 6.14 -8.09
N VAL A 107 3.69 4.97 -7.50
CA VAL A 107 2.68 3.92 -7.33
C VAL A 107 1.56 4.47 -6.43
N VAL A 108 0.40 4.73 -7.02
CA VAL A 108 -0.78 5.15 -6.25
C VAL A 108 -1.55 3.87 -5.92
N SER A 109 -1.31 3.32 -4.72
CA SER A 109 -2.16 2.22 -4.24
C SER A 109 -3.54 2.81 -3.91
N ARG A 110 -4.50 2.56 -4.81
CA ARG A 110 -5.89 3.04 -4.70
C ARG A 110 -6.82 1.86 -4.50
N GLY A 111 -7.89 2.11 -3.75
CA GLY A 111 -8.93 1.10 -3.53
C GLY A 111 -8.36 -0.16 -2.90
N ASN A 112 -8.65 -1.31 -3.48
CA ASN A 112 -8.21 -2.62 -3.00
C ASN A 112 -6.71 -2.90 -3.19
N HIS A 113 -6.00 -2.07 -3.97
CA HIS A 113 -4.54 -2.17 -4.13
C HIS A 113 -3.78 -1.58 -2.92
N ASN A 114 -4.47 -0.90 -2.01
CA ASN A 114 -3.91 -0.51 -0.73
C ASN A 114 -3.88 -1.72 0.21
N GLY A 115 -2.70 -2.09 0.72
CA GLY A 115 -2.54 -3.25 1.62
C GLY A 115 -3.32 -3.16 2.94
N SER A 116 -3.85 -1.99 3.28
CA SER A 116 -4.76 -1.78 4.43
C SER A 116 -6.25 -1.78 4.07
N ALA A 117 -6.60 -1.96 2.79
CA ALA A 117 -7.98 -1.93 2.33
C ALA A 117 -8.77 -3.13 2.84
N LYS A 118 -9.87 -2.85 3.55
CA LYS A 118 -10.81 -3.86 4.04
C LYS A 118 -11.88 -4.25 3.02
N LEU A 119 -11.95 -3.53 1.91
CA LEU A 119 -13.00 -3.65 0.89
C LEU A 119 -12.38 -3.85 -0.48
N THR A 120 -13.09 -4.56 -1.35
CA THR A 120 -12.78 -4.68 -2.78
C THR A 120 -13.57 -3.67 -3.61
N ASP A 121 -13.11 -3.39 -4.82
CA ASP A 121 -13.79 -2.48 -5.76
C ASP A 121 -15.26 -2.88 -5.97
N LYS A 122 -15.51 -4.17 -6.23
CA LYS A 122 -16.85 -4.73 -6.39
C LYS A 122 -17.73 -4.53 -5.14
N GLN A 123 -17.17 -4.69 -3.93
CA GLN A 123 -17.91 -4.46 -2.69
C GLN A 123 -18.31 -2.99 -2.53
N VAL A 124 -17.42 -2.06 -2.86
CA VAL A 124 -17.70 -0.62 -2.78
C VAL A 124 -18.73 -0.20 -3.82
N GLU A 125 -18.68 -0.77 -5.01
CA GLU A 125 -19.71 -0.56 -6.04
C GLU A 125 -21.11 -0.97 -5.53
N ILE A 126 -21.22 -2.16 -4.92
CA ILE A 126 -22.48 -2.65 -4.32
C ILE A 126 -22.93 -1.72 -3.19
N ILE A 127 -22.03 -1.32 -2.29
CA ILE A 127 -22.35 -0.40 -1.19
C ILE A 127 -22.91 0.92 -1.74
N LYS A 128 -22.25 1.50 -2.76
CA LYS A 128 -22.69 2.74 -3.40
C LYS A 128 -24.05 2.59 -4.08
N LYS A 129 -24.28 1.51 -4.82
CA LYS A 129 -25.57 1.22 -5.46
C LYS A 129 -26.69 1.02 -4.43
N ALA A 130 -26.44 0.25 -3.38
CA ALA A 130 -27.43 -0.04 -2.34
C ALA A 130 -27.79 1.19 -1.49
N LEU A 131 -26.82 2.06 -1.21
CA LEU A 131 -27.06 3.37 -0.57
C LEU A 131 -27.85 4.31 -1.48
N LYS A 132 -27.51 4.38 -2.77
CA LYS A 132 -28.22 5.20 -3.77
C LYS A 132 -29.68 4.75 -3.91
N ALA A 133 -29.94 3.45 -3.89
CA ALA A 133 -31.28 2.88 -3.93
C ALA A 133 -32.02 2.92 -2.58
N ARG A 134 -31.39 3.41 -1.50
CA ARG A 134 -31.94 3.48 -0.13
C ARG A 134 -32.46 2.13 0.42
N ILE A 135 -31.91 1.01 -0.07
CA ILE A 135 -32.31 -0.35 0.32
C ILE A 135 -31.72 -0.71 1.70
N VAL A 136 -30.52 -0.24 1.97
CA VAL A 136 -29.74 -0.59 3.16
C VAL A 136 -29.36 0.66 3.96
N SER A 137 -29.35 0.52 5.28
CA SER A 137 -28.89 1.59 6.16
C SER A 137 -27.35 1.63 6.26
N ARG A 138 -26.79 2.79 6.61
CA ARG A 138 -25.34 2.94 6.88
C ARG A 138 -24.87 2.02 8.02
N THR A 139 -25.73 1.83 9.03
CA THR A 139 -25.49 0.92 10.16
C THR A 139 -25.39 -0.52 9.68
N GLU A 140 -26.29 -0.93 8.79
CA GLU A 140 -26.28 -2.27 8.22
C GLU A 140 -25.03 -2.54 7.39
N ILE A 141 -24.58 -1.58 6.58
CA ILE A 141 -23.32 -1.69 5.82
C ILE A 141 -22.12 -1.86 6.75
N ARG A 142 -22.08 -1.07 7.82
CA ARG A 142 -21.02 -1.13 8.83
C ARG A 142 -20.89 -2.54 9.41
N ASP A 143 -22.02 -3.09 9.84
CA ASP A 143 -22.07 -4.38 10.53
C ASP A 143 -21.85 -5.55 9.55
N ARG A 144 -22.33 -5.40 8.30
CA ARG A 144 -22.18 -6.38 7.20
C ARG A 144 -20.75 -6.49 6.70
N PHE A 145 -20.04 -5.37 6.53
CA PHE A 145 -18.67 -5.36 6.02
C PHE A 145 -17.60 -5.25 7.13
N ASN A 146 -18.01 -5.16 8.40
CA ASN A 146 -17.11 -4.99 9.54
C ASN A 146 -16.16 -3.79 9.40
N ILE A 147 -16.70 -2.68 8.89
CA ILE A 147 -15.98 -1.43 8.65
C ILE A 147 -16.38 -0.39 9.71
N SER A 148 -15.60 0.68 9.86
CA SER A 148 -15.96 1.74 10.81
C SER A 148 -17.02 2.68 10.22
N LYS A 149 -17.71 3.44 11.08
CA LYS A 149 -18.61 4.52 10.65
C LYS A 149 -17.87 5.55 9.77
N SER A 150 -16.60 5.84 10.06
CA SER A 150 -15.80 6.78 9.27
C SER A 150 -15.58 6.27 7.84
N VAL A 151 -15.25 4.98 7.67
CA VAL A 151 -15.07 4.39 6.33
C VAL A 151 -16.35 4.51 5.51
N VAL A 152 -17.51 4.16 6.09
CA VAL A 152 -18.82 4.33 5.42
C VAL A 152 -19.05 5.79 5.02
N SER A 153 -18.76 6.74 5.91
CA SER A 153 -18.91 8.17 5.63
C SER A 153 -18.05 8.62 4.46
N THR A 154 -16.78 8.19 4.39
CA THR A 154 -15.88 8.56 3.28
C THR A 154 -16.31 7.99 1.93
N ILE A 155 -16.91 6.78 1.93
CA ILE A 155 -17.46 6.15 0.73
C ILE A 155 -18.70 6.92 0.25
N VAL A 156 -19.58 7.30 1.18
CA VAL A 156 -20.82 8.07 0.92
C VAL A 156 -20.49 9.46 0.37
N ASN A 157 -19.52 10.15 0.99
CA ASN A 157 -19.14 11.51 0.62
C ASN A 157 -18.20 11.57 -0.60
N TYR A 158 -17.94 10.42 -1.24
CA TYR A 158 -17.01 10.31 -2.37
C TYR A 158 -15.60 10.88 -2.08
N THR A 159 -15.17 10.90 -0.81
CA THR A 159 -13.80 11.31 -0.46
C THR A 159 -12.82 10.17 -0.64
N SER A 160 -13.27 8.93 -0.44
CA SER A 160 -12.56 7.69 -0.80
C SER A 160 -13.22 6.99 -2.00
N TRP A 161 -12.49 6.08 -2.65
CA TRP A 161 -13.02 5.26 -3.77
C TRP A 161 -13.64 6.06 -4.92
N LYS A 162 -13.06 7.22 -5.24
CA LYS A 162 -13.55 8.18 -6.26
C LYS A 162 -13.71 7.59 -7.67
N HIS A 163 -12.88 6.61 -8.00
CA HIS A 163 -12.88 5.93 -9.30
C HIS A 163 -14.07 4.98 -9.49
N ILE A 164 -14.81 4.66 -8.42
CA ILE A 164 -15.98 3.77 -8.50
C ILE A 164 -17.24 4.63 -8.57
N LEU A 165 -17.84 4.70 -9.75
CA LEU A 165 -19.12 5.35 -9.97
C LEU A 165 -20.25 4.31 -9.90
N PRO A 166 -21.40 4.62 -9.26
CA PRO A 166 -22.57 3.76 -9.34
C PRO A 166 -23.23 3.93 -10.71
N LEU A 167 -22.72 3.22 -11.72
CA LEU A 167 -23.08 3.41 -13.13
C LEU A 167 -24.52 2.99 -13.48
N SER A 168 -25.21 2.23 -12.61
CA SER A 168 -26.63 1.92 -12.79
C SER A 168 -27.35 1.74 -11.44
N PRO A 169 -28.61 2.19 -11.30
CA PRO A 169 -29.44 1.88 -10.14
C PRO A 169 -29.68 0.36 -10.06
N ILE A 170 -29.69 -0.21 -8.85
CA ILE A 170 -30.28 -1.54 -8.66
C ILE A 170 -31.79 -1.34 -8.77
N GLU A 171 -32.44 -1.97 -9.76
CA GLU A 171 -33.89 -1.94 -9.89
C GLU A 171 -34.53 -2.61 -8.66
N THR A 172 -35.39 -1.86 -7.97
CA THR A 172 -36.10 -2.33 -6.78
C THR A 172 -37.34 -3.13 -7.17
N VAL A 173 -37.41 -4.41 -6.83
CA VAL A 173 -38.68 -5.14 -6.71
C VAL A 173 -39.26 -4.81 -5.33
N LYS A 174 -40.52 -4.36 -5.27
CA LYS A 174 -41.20 -4.01 -4.02
C LYS A 174 -41.02 -5.13 -2.98
N ASN A 175 -40.51 -4.75 -1.82
CA ASN A 175 -40.25 -5.59 -0.65
C ASN A 175 -41.45 -6.48 -0.30
N THR A 176 -41.30 -7.80 -0.42
CA THR A 176 -42.05 -8.76 0.42
C THR A 176 -41.13 -9.74 1.16
N CYS A 177 -39.87 -9.88 0.75
CA CYS A 177 -38.92 -10.78 1.41
C CYS A 177 -37.83 -9.97 2.10
N HIS A 178 -37.91 -9.88 3.43
CA HIS A 178 -36.79 -9.40 4.25
C HIS A 178 -35.53 -10.20 3.88
N PRO A 179 -34.41 -9.56 3.49
CA PRO A 179 -33.26 -10.26 2.93
C PRO A 179 -32.51 -11.12 3.94
N SER A 180 -32.92 -11.22 5.20
CA SER A 180 -32.23 -12.01 6.23
C SER A 180 -32.99 -13.31 6.50
N PRO A 181 -32.39 -14.50 6.33
CA PRO A 181 -32.98 -15.77 6.79
C PRO A 181 -33.14 -15.85 8.32
N LEU A 182 -32.62 -14.89 9.09
CA LEU A 182 -32.77 -14.86 10.54
C LEU A 182 -34.17 -14.46 11.02
N SER A 183 -34.65 -15.18 12.04
CA SER A 183 -35.90 -14.89 12.75
C SER A 183 -35.94 -13.45 13.30
N LYS A 184 -37.14 -12.90 13.45
CA LYS A 184 -37.37 -11.55 14.02
C LYS A 184 -36.72 -11.39 15.41
N ARG A 185 -36.76 -12.46 16.22
CA ARG A 185 -36.14 -12.54 17.55
C ARG A 185 -34.61 -12.43 17.47
N LEU A 186 -33.99 -13.14 16.55
CA LEU A 186 -32.54 -13.11 16.39
C LEU A 186 -32.05 -11.72 15.90
N ARG A 187 -32.79 -11.08 15.01
CA ARG A 187 -32.51 -9.70 14.58
C ARG A 187 -32.68 -8.67 15.71
N ALA A 188 -33.63 -8.87 16.62
CA ALA A 188 -33.77 -8.03 17.81
C ALA A 188 -32.60 -8.24 18.78
N SER A 189 -32.14 -9.49 18.96
CA SER A 189 -30.98 -9.82 19.78
C SER A 189 -29.68 -9.17 19.28
N ILE A 190 -29.43 -9.23 17.95
CA ILE A 190 -28.26 -8.57 17.33
C ILE A 190 -28.30 -7.05 17.59
N ARG A 191 -29.48 -6.42 17.47
CA ARG A 191 -29.63 -4.98 17.74
C ARG A 191 -29.41 -4.63 19.21
N LYS A 192 -29.91 -5.45 20.14
CA LYS A 192 -29.83 -5.19 21.58
C LYS A 192 -28.45 -5.47 22.18
N HIS A 193 -27.76 -6.51 21.71
CA HIS A 193 -26.54 -7.00 22.34
C HIS A 193 -25.30 -6.89 21.46
N GLY A 194 -25.48 -6.54 20.18
CA GLY A 194 -24.41 -6.52 19.20
C GLY A 194 -24.04 -7.93 18.72
N MET A 195 -23.43 -7.95 17.54
CA MET A 195 -23.15 -9.17 16.78
C MET A 195 -22.24 -10.16 17.53
N THR A 196 -21.23 -9.66 18.24
CA THR A 196 -20.26 -10.48 18.98
C THR A 196 -20.93 -11.20 20.15
N ALA A 197 -21.74 -10.49 20.95
CA ALA A 197 -22.42 -11.09 22.09
C ALA A 197 -23.51 -12.08 21.65
N THR A 198 -24.26 -11.76 20.60
CA THR A 198 -25.25 -12.68 20.04
C THR A 198 -24.60 -13.92 19.45
N ALA A 199 -23.48 -13.80 18.73
CA ALA A 199 -22.75 -14.94 18.19
C ALA A 199 -22.24 -15.87 19.31
N ARG A 200 -21.69 -15.28 20.39
CA ARG A 200 -21.24 -16.03 21.57
C ARG A 200 -22.39 -16.83 22.22
N ARG A 201 -23.56 -16.21 22.42
CA ARG A 201 -24.74 -16.89 22.99
C ARG A 201 -25.27 -18.04 22.13
N LEU A 202 -25.05 -17.98 20.82
CA LEU A 202 -25.50 -18.99 19.87
C LEU A 202 -24.42 -20.04 19.56
N HIS A 203 -23.25 -19.95 20.21
CA HIS A 203 -22.09 -20.78 19.90
C HIS A 203 -21.71 -20.73 18.40
N TRP A 204 -21.87 -19.58 17.77
CA TRP A 204 -21.52 -19.36 16.36
C TRP A 204 -20.31 -18.44 16.24
N SER A 205 -19.55 -18.59 15.15
CA SER A 205 -18.58 -17.57 14.79
C SER A 205 -19.29 -16.29 14.36
N VAL A 206 -18.71 -15.12 14.67
CA VAL A 206 -19.24 -13.82 14.24
C VAL A 206 -19.39 -13.77 12.72
N GLY A 207 -18.46 -14.38 11.98
CA GLY A 207 -18.54 -14.52 10.53
C GLY A 207 -19.74 -15.34 10.06
N LYS A 208 -20.04 -16.47 10.73
CA LYS A 208 -21.23 -17.29 10.43
C LYS A 208 -22.52 -16.51 10.68
N LEU A 209 -22.64 -15.84 11.84
CA LEU A 209 -23.82 -15.01 12.16
C LEU A 209 -23.97 -13.86 11.16
N ARG A 210 -22.87 -13.26 10.71
CA ARG A 210 -22.86 -12.16 9.72
C ARG A 210 -23.31 -12.57 8.34
N ARG A 211 -22.86 -13.72 7.84
CA ARG A 211 -23.31 -14.26 6.56
C ARG A 211 -24.82 -14.55 6.55
N LEU A 212 -25.35 -15.06 7.65
CA LEU A 212 -26.78 -15.37 7.79
C LEU A 212 -27.63 -14.13 8.06
N ALA A 213 -27.14 -13.15 8.82
CA ALA A 213 -27.88 -11.91 9.10
C ALA A 213 -28.03 -11.02 7.87
N TYR A 214 -27.07 -11.11 6.93
CA TYR A 214 -26.91 -10.12 5.89
C TYR A 214 -26.41 -10.78 4.58
N PRO A 215 -27.22 -11.62 3.93
CA PRO A 215 -26.85 -12.21 2.65
C PRO A 215 -26.93 -11.13 1.56
N LEU A 216 -25.80 -10.47 1.32
CA LEU A 216 -25.46 -9.90 0.03
C LEU A 216 -24.22 -10.70 -0.37
N ALA A 217 -24.43 -11.95 -0.76
CA ALA A 217 -23.37 -12.69 -1.40
C ALA A 217 -23.25 -12.19 -2.84
N LEU A 218 -22.01 -11.98 -3.30
CA LEU A 218 -21.74 -11.81 -4.73
C LEU A 218 -22.37 -12.99 -5.48
N GLY A 219 -23.20 -12.71 -6.49
CA GLY A 219 -23.78 -13.74 -7.35
C GLY A 219 -25.25 -14.10 -7.11
N TYR A 220 -26.00 -13.37 -6.27
CA TYR A 220 -27.46 -13.51 -6.26
C TYR A 220 -28.08 -12.66 -7.38
N GLU A 221 -28.65 -13.33 -8.38
CA GLU A 221 -29.55 -12.71 -9.35
C GLU A 221 -30.90 -12.44 -8.67
N TYR A 222 -31.27 -11.17 -8.57
CA TYR A 222 -32.60 -10.76 -8.17
C TYR A 222 -33.54 -10.97 -9.38
N ARG A 223 -34.10 -12.18 -9.51
CA ARG A 223 -35.03 -12.52 -10.60
C ARG A 223 -36.47 -12.10 -10.31
N LYS A 224 -37.19 -11.80 -11.39
CA LYS A 224 -38.59 -11.37 -11.46
C LYS A 224 -39.52 -12.50 -10.98
N GLY A 225 -40.16 -12.35 -9.82
CA GLY A 225 -41.33 -13.17 -9.47
C GLY A 225 -42.53 -12.65 -10.25
N LYS A 226 -43.05 -13.44 -11.19
CA LYS A 226 -44.41 -13.23 -11.70
C LYS A 226 -45.40 -13.58 -10.57
N MET A 227 -46.47 -12.79 -10.50
CA MET A 227 -47.62 -12.99 -9.61
C MET A 227 -48.15 -14.42 -9.67
#